data_AF-A0A8H6XS56-F1
#
_entry.id   AF-A0A8H6XS56-F1
#
_cell.length_a   1.000
_cell.length_b   1.000
_cell.length_c   1.000
_cell.angle_alpha   90.00
_cell.angle_beta   90.00
_cell.angle_gamma   90.00
#
_symmetry.space_group_name_H-M   'P 1'
#
loop_
_entity.id
_entity.type
_entity.pdbx_description
1 polymer ?
#
loop_
_entity_poly.entity_id
_entity_poly.type
_entity_poly.pdbx_seq_one_letter_code
_entity_poly.pdbx_strand_id
1 'polypeptide(L)'
;MTSQSPDYGWCHIESRFEGPGRTQNGNQFVLSVILQPGAEKLCSGIHVVVCYKEDDPELRELAVKDDVGNVEFFKRQREWALTAPAGTARARQIFVDRNEALRAEQEAAHRASDTLLEHGLPTLDLPLCTVAYEIQDSSDDTWQCAKLVLLPSWPIVDGPVRKIAYQFVQLTHDPVVLYLSSNHTLRGSLKPNNKSGLVCAYPASTGISAATVHILPGSNQHRRIFTQPPPELLSAIFGCAVESKYGSWRPTLISFALVCRDWVVALEHLFHDFGTFTSGKTAPDMIAVSKCVQAKPQLGNAIWSLSPSHFGRELLYHDEQKYLERAIAFKDILHSAKHVRQLEIVDTHSSLREDGVIGLSNAGLKDWLFEAGGSLRSLNIEKCSIAKAGDDEEYALDAAMGHLTALSNLRVEGDIISELAVLRKIASTERYRRDMITLDNCPGVNPHGLVQALKSTGWSTISARRVFEGNEPLMEEGKAVAKGRGINLW
;
A
#
# COMPACT_ATOMS: atom_id res chain seq x y z
N MET A 1 12.78 -17.83 -3.46
CA MET A 1 12.72 -19.27 -3.81
C MET A 1 13.51 -20.04 -2.76
N THR A 2 13.05 -21.23 -2.35
CA THR A 2 13.79 -22.09 -1.40
C THR A 2 14.63 -23.10 -2.19
N SER A 3 15.94 -23.14 -1.94
CA SER A 3 16.80 -24.22 -2.43
C SER A 3 17.48 -24.92 -1.25
N GLN A 4 17.64 -26.24 -1.35
CA GLN A 4 18.32 -27.06 -0.35
C GLN A 4 19.74 -27.34 -0.83
N SER A 5 20.72 -27.11 0.04
CA SER A 5 22.09 -27.54 -0.22
C SER A 5 22.19 -29.04 0.09
N PRO A 6 22.65 -29.89 -0.86
CA PRO A 6 22.63 -31.33 -0.70
C PRO A 6 23.55 -31.84 0.42
N ASP A 7 24.61 -31.09 0.76
CA ASP A 7 25.70 -31.63 1.57
C ASP A 7 25.63 -31.29 3.07
N TYR A 8 24.80 -30.31 3.46
CA TYR A 8 24.81 -29.81 4.85
C TYR A 8 23.42 -29.54 5.46
N GLY A 9 22.34 -29.89 4.77
CA GLY A 9 20.98 -29.84 5.34
C GLY A 9 20.40 -28.44 5.57
N TRP A 10 21.09 -27.37 5.18
CA TRP A 10 20.59 -26.00 5.30
C TRP A 10 19.52 -25.69 4.24
N CYS A 11 18.49 -24.97 4.67
CA CYS A 11 17.58 -24.30 3.75
C CYS A 11 17.90 -22.81 3.77
N HIS A 12 17.89 -22.15 2.61
CA HIS A 12 17.99 -20.71 2.56
C HIS A 12 16.83 -20.07 1.79
N ILE A 13 16.55 -18.81 2.14
CA ILE A 13 15.64 -17.94 1.40
C ILE A 13 16.46 -16.74 0.92
N GLU A 14 16.56 -16.58 -0.39
CA GLU A 14 17.14 -15.39 -1.02
C GLU A 14 16.06 -14.34 -1.27
N SER A 15 16.35 -13.09 -0.89
CA SER A 15 15.60 -11.90 -1.29
C SER A 15 16.52 -10.88 -1.93
N ARG A 16 16.06 -10.26 -3.02
CA ARG A 16 16.75 -9.17 -3.70
C ARG A 16 15.92 -7.90 -3.59
N PHE A 17 16.57 -6.79 -3.27
CA PHE A 17 15.91 -5.49 -3.21
C PHE A 17 16.85 -4.37 -3.64
N GLU A 18 16.27 -3.24 -4.01
CA GLU A 18 17.00 -2.02 -4.34
C GLU A 18 16.88 -1.08 -3.14
N GLY A 19 18.00 -0.81 -2.44
CA GLY A 19 18.01 -0.05 -1.20
C GLY A 19 17.89 1.47 -1.42
N PRO A 20 17.53 2.28 -0.39
CA PRO A 20 17.28 3.71 -0.55
C PRO A 20 18.53 4.56 -0.84
N GLY A 21 19.73 4.01 -0.68
CA GLY A 21 21.00 4.71 -0.94
C GLY A 21 21.24 4.89 -2.44
N ARG A 22 21.63 6.09 -2.88
CA ARG A 22 21.89 6.37 -4.30
C ARG A 22 23.35 6.11 -4.65
N THR A 23 23.59 5.35 -5.71
CA THR A 23 24.92 5.17 -6.29
C THR A 23 24.98 5.88 -7.64
N GLN A 24 26.08 6.57 -7.93
CA GLN A 24 26.27 7.18 -9.24
C GLN A 24 26.80 6.18 -10.27
N ASN A 25 27.56 5.18 -9.82
CA ASN A 25 28.34 4.32 -10.71
C ASN A 25 27.76 2.90 -10.88
N GLY A 26 26.77 2.48 -10.05
CA GLY A 26 26.19 1.13 -10.12
C GLY A 26 27.10 0.01 -9.61
N ASN A 27 28.26 0.38 -9.05
CA ASN A 27 29.32 -0.52 -8.63
C ASN A 27 29.19 -0.99 -7.17
N GLN A 28 28.28 -0.39 -6.39
CA GLN A 28 28.09 -0.67 -4.98
C GLN A 28 26.95 -1.67 -4.80
N PHE A 29 27.11 -2.60 -3.86
CA PHE A 29 26.08 -3.56 -3.48
C PHE A 29 26.20 -3.96 -2.01
N VAL A 30 25.11 -4.53 -1.48
CA VAL A 30 25.05 -5.01 -0.10
C VAL A 30 24.77 -6.50 -0.09
N LEU A 31 25.55 -7.24 0.69
CA LEU A 31 25.25 -8.63 1.04
C LEU A 31 24.82 -8.69 2.50
N SER A 32 23.73 -9.38 2.78
CA SER A 32 23.27 -9.63 4.14
C SER A 32 23.06 -11.13 4.37
N VAL A 33 23.64 -11.67 5.42
CA VAL A 33 23.45 -13.06 5.83
C VAL A 33 22.90 -13.10 7.24
N ILE A 34 21.75 -13.75 7.40
CA ILE A 34 21.01 -13.79 8.67
C ILE A 34 20.79 -15.25 9.05
N LEU A 35 21.39 -15.68 10.17
CA LEU A 35 21.04 -16.95 10.79
C LEU A 35 19.69 -16.81 11.49
N GLN A 36 18.71 -17.63 11.11
CA GLN A 36 17.43 -17.68 11.79
C GLN A 36 17.56 -18.51 13.08
N PRO A 37 16.71 -18.26 14.10
CA PRO A 37 16.77 -18.99 15.36
C PRO A 37 16.81 -20.51 15.18
N GLY A 38 17.79 -21.16 15.79
CA GLY A 38 18.10 -22.59 15.67
C GLY A 38 19.19 -22.92 14.66
N ALA A 39 19.50 -22.05 13.69
CA ALA A 39 20.57 -22.27 12.71
C ALA A 39 21.96 -22.13 13.35
N GLU A 40 22.09 -21.36 14.44
CA GLU A 40 23.32 -21.21 15.21
C GLU A 40 23.85 -22.53 15.78
N LYS A 41 22.98 -23.51 16.01
CA LYS A 41 23.36 -24.82 16.55
C LYS A 41 24.08 -25.73 15.55
N LEU A 42 24.07 -25.34 14.29
CA LEU A 42 24.52 -26.17 13.17
C LEU A 42 25.83 -25.64 12.55
N CYS A 43 26.27 -24.43 12.92
CA CYS A 43 27.49 -23.82 12.39
C CYS A 43 28.26 -23.05 13.47
N SER A 44 29.56 -22.94 13.28
CA SER A 44 30.47 -22.16 14.15
C SER A 44 30.60 -20.69 13.75
N GLY A 45 29.97 -20.28 12.64
CA GLY A 45 30.07 -18.92 12.12
C GLY A 45 29.57 -18.82 10.68
N ILE A 46 29.70 -17.63 10.10
CA ILE A 46 29.31 -17.29 8.73
C ILE A 46 30.57 -17.07 7.89
N HIS A 47 30.59 -17.66 6.70
CA HIS A 47 31.64 -17.47 5.71
C HIS A 47 31.01 -16.99 4.40
N VAL A 48 31.27 -15.74 4.01
CA VAL A 48 30.75 -15.16 2.77
C VAL A 48 31.84 -15.20 1.70
N VAL A 49 31.50 -15.76 0.54
CA VAL A 49 32.39 -15.83 -0.62
C VAL A 49 31.72 -15.11 -1.79
N VAL A 50 32.47 -14.24 -2.46
CA VAL A 50 32.08 -13.70 -3.77
C VAL A 50 33.08 -14.21 -4.79
N CYS A 51 32.59 -14.86 -5.84
CA CYS A 51 33.40 -15.47 -6.87
C CYS A 51 32.91 -15.14 -8.27
N TYR A 52 33.69 -15.52 -9.27
CA TYR A 52 33.33 -15.44 -10.68
C TYR A 52 33.99 -16.59 -11.43
N LYS A 53 33.54 -16.89 -12.65
CA LYS A 53 34.14 -17.94 -13.48
C LYS A 53 35.46 -17.44 -14.08
N GLU A 54 36.51 -18.25 -13.99
CA GLU A 54 37.84 -17.86 -14.47
C GLU A 54 37.90 -17.68 -16.00
N ASP A 55 37.07 -18.43 -16.73
CA ASP A 55 36.96 -18.38 -18.18
C ASP A 55 36.08 -17.24 -18.71
N ASP A 56 35.48 -16.43 -17.82
CA ASP A 56 34.72 -15.24 -18.19
C ASP A 56 35.68 -14.07 -18.51
N PRO A 57 35.85 -13.69 -19.79
CA PRO A 57 36.85 -12.69 -20.18
C PRO A 57 36.51 -11.29 -19.67
N GLU A 58 35.22 -10.97 -19.54
CA GLU A 58 34.75 -9.66 -19.10
C GLU A 58 34.97 -9.47 -17.60
N LEU A 59 35.06 -10.57 -16.84
CA LEU A 59 35.29 -10.53 -15.38
C LEU A 59 36.74 -10.85 -14.98
N ARG A 60 37.66 -10.98 -15.93
CA ARG A 60 39.06 -11.37 -15.64
C ARG A 60 39.75 -10.46 -14.63
N GLU A 61 39.44 -9.17 -14.67
CA GLU A 61 39.98 -8.14 -13.77
C GLU A 61 39.01 -7.78 -12.63
N LEU A 62 37.98 -8.59 -12.38
CA LEU A 62 37.00 -8.33 -11.33
C LEU A 62 37.67 -8.22 -9.96
N ALA A 63 37.50 -7.08 -9.33
CA ALA A 63 37.94 -6.80 -7.98
C ALA A 63 36.76 -6.34 -7.15
N VAL A 64 36.55 -7.00 -6.01
CA VAL A 64 35.52 -6.66 -5.03
C VAL A 64 36.22 -6.28 -3.73
N LYS A 65 35.84 -5.15 -3.15
CA LYS A 65 36.42 -4.62 -1.91
C LYS A 65 35.35 -4.06 -1.00
N ASP A 66 35.67 -3.92 0.28
CA ASP A 66 34.83 -3.18 1.22
C ASP A 66 34.70 -1.72 0.78
N ASP A 67 33.48 -1.22 0.77
CA ASP A 67 33.20 0.19 0.53
C ASP A 67 33.29 0.97 1.85
N VAL A 68 34.53 1.28 2.23
CA VAL A 68 34.86 2.01 3.47
C VAL A 68 34.11 3.34 3.56
N GLY A 69 33.83 4.00 2.42
CA GLY A 69 33.07 5.24 2.39
C GLY A 69 31.62 5.07 2.84
N ASN A 70 30.97 3.98 2.41
CA ASN A 70 29.63 3.62 2.86
C ASN A 70 29.62 3.09 4.30
N VAL A 71 30.62 2.31 4.71
CA VAL A 71 30.73 1.85 6.11
C VAL A 71 30.77 3.04 7.08
N GLU A 72 31.58 4.06 6.79
CA GLU A 72 31.65 5.27 7.60
C GLU A 72 30.39 6.16 7.49
N PHE A 73 29.74 6.18 6.31
CA PHE A 73 28.46 6.87 6.14
C PHE A 73 27.34 6.21 6.95
N PHE A 74 27.24 4.88 6.95
CA PHE A 74 26.24 4.14 7.72
C PHE A 74 26.57 4.14 9.22
N LYS A 75 27.84 4.13 9.62
CA LYS A 75 28.24 4.42 11.01
C LYS A 75 27.78 5.82 11.43
N ARG A 76 28.00 6.85 10.59
CA ARG A 76 27.50 8.21 10.84
C ARG A 76 25.99 8.32 10.83
N GLN A 77 25.27 7.59 9.97
CA GLN A 77 23.80 7.54 10.01
C GLN A 77 23.28 6.80 11.23
N ARG A 78 23.99 5.76 11.70
CA ARG A 78 23.69 5.06 12.95
C ARG A 78 23.91 5.99 14.14
N GLU A 79 25.02 6.72 14.19
CA GLU A 79 25.29 7.75 15.19
C GLU A 79 24.29 8.91 15.12
N TRP A 80 23.93 9.35 13.92
CA TRP A 80 22.89 10.35 13.71
C TRP A 80 21.52 9.85 14.18
N ALA A 81 21.12 8.61 13.88
CA ALA A 81 19.87 8.03 14.37
C ALA A 81 19.85 7.86 15.89
N LEU A 82 21.01 7.60 16.51
CA LEU A 82 21.18 7.57 17.96
C LEU A 82 21.08 8.97 18.60
N THR A 83 21.45 10.03 17.86
CA THR A 83 21.50 11.41 18.35
C THR A 83 20.33 12.29 17.88
N ALA A 84 19.53 11.85 16.89
CA ALA A 84 18.48 12.63 16.25
C ALA A 84 17.33 12.95 17.23
N PRO A 85 16.90 14.21 17.39
CA PRO A 85 15.87 14.59 18.37
C PRO A 85 14.47 14.07 17.99
N ALA A 86 13.79 13.51 18.99
CA ALA A 86 12.35 13.20 19.03
C ALA A 86 11.84 12.07 18.10
N GLY A 87 11.75 10.86 18.67
CA GLY A 87 11.09 9.72 18.03
C GLY A 87 11.15 8.46 18.91
N THR A 88 10.61 8.57 20.13
CA THR A 88 10.53 7.53 21.18
C THR A 88 11.82 7.28 21.97
N ALA A 89 11.93 7.91 23.14
CA ALA A 89 12.93 7.60 24.15
C ALA A 89 12.96 6.10 24.51
N ARG A 90 11.83 5.39 24.33
CA ARG A 90 11.72 3.94 24.51
C ARG A 90 12.42 3.14 23.40
N ALA A 91 12.32 3.51 22.12
CA ALA A 91 13.11 2.86 21.08
C ALA A 91 14.60 3.16 21.23
N ARG A 92 14.96 4.38 21.69
CA ARG A 92 16.34 4.69 22.06
C ARG A 92 16.86 3.81 23.19
N GLN A 93 16.11 3.67 24.29
CA GLN A 93 16.52 2.83 25.41
C GLN A 93 16.63 1.36 25.00
N ILE A 94 15.63 0.82 24.29
CA ILE A 94 15.68 -0.56 23.77
C ILE A 94 16.89 -0.77 22.85
N PHE A 95 17.24 0.23 22.03
CA PHE A 95 18.36 0.13 21.11
C PHE A 95 19.72 0.34 21.82
N VAL A 96 19.80 1.18 22.85
CA VAL A 96 20.98 1.34 23.70
C VAL A 96 21.21 0.09 24.53
N ASP A 97 20.19 -0.41 25.25
CA ASP A 97 20.26 -1.62 26.06
C ASP A 97 20.66 -2.83 25.19
N ARG A 98 20.11 -2.94 23.98
CA ARG A 98 20.46 -4.00 23.04
C ARG A 98 21.88 -3.87 22.49
N ASN A 99 22.38 -2.65 22.27
CA ASN A 99 23.77 -2.44 21.83
C ASN A 99 24.78 -2.65 22.96
N GLU A 100 24.46 -2.27 24.19
CA GLU A 100 25.31 -2.53 25.35
C GLU A 100 25.33 -4.03 25.68
N ALA A 101 24.19 -4.71 25.57
CA ALA A 101 24.13 -6.17 25.64
C ALA A 101 24.99 -6.81 24.54
N LEU A 102 24.86 -6.37 23.27
CA LEU A 102 25.68 -6.88 22.17
C LEU A 102 27.17 -6.59 22.34
N ARG A 103 27.56 -5.42 22.87
CA ARG A 103 28.97 -5.11 23.17
C ARG A 103 29.51 -5.97 24.31
N ALA A 104 28.75 -6.11 25.39
CA ALA A 104 29.13 -6.97 26.51
C ALA A 104 29.24 -8.44 26.06
N GLU A 105 28.35 -8.88 25.17
CA GLU A 105 28.34 -10.21 24.57
C GLU A 105 29.50 -10.41 23.59
N GLN A 106 29.86 -9.39 22.79
CA GLN A 106 31.05 -9.40 21.91
C GLN A 106 32.35 -9.37 22.70
N GLU A 107 32.45 -8.58 23.77
CA GLU A 107 33.61 -8.56 24.67
C GLU A 107 33.72 -9.83 25.50
N ALA A 108 32.59 -10.45 25.86
CA ALA A 108 32.55 -11.77 26.49
C ALA A 108 32.91 -12.87 25.49
N ALA A 109 32.48 -12.78 24.24
CA ALA A 109 32.83 -13.72 23.17
C ALA A 109 34.30 -13.60 22.75
N HIS A 110 34.86 -12.39 22.69
CA HIS A 110 36.30 -12.18 22.48
C HIS A 110 37.11 -12.73 23.65
N ARG A 111 36.73 -12.42 24.90
CA ARG A 111 37.38 -13.00 26.07
C ARG A 111 37.23 -14.53 26.09
N ALA A 112 36.06 -15.07 25.78
CA ALA A 112 35.83 -16.52 25.69
C ALA A 112 36.65 -17.14 24.56
N SER A 113 36.80 -16.48 23.40
CA SER A 113 37.64 -16.93 22.28
C SER A 113 39.11 -16.97 22.67
N ASP A 114 39.61 -15.94 23.35
CA ASP A 114 40.99 -15.88 23.85
C ASP A 114 41.24 -16.93 24.94
N THR A 115 40.25 -17.16 25.81
CA THR A 115 40.31 -18.20 26.86
C THR A 115 40.17 -19.62 26.29
N LEU A 116 39.42 -19.79 25.19
CA LEU A 116 39.26 -21.06 24.46
C LEU A 116 40.52 -21.44 23.68
N LEU A 117 41.26 -20.45 23.16
CA LEU A 117 42.59 -20.64 22.58
C LEU A 117 43.63 -21.07 23.64
N GLU A 118 43.50 -20.61 24.89
CA GLU A 118 44.41 -20.97 25.99
C GLU A 118 44.08 -22.29 26.71
N HIS A 119 42.84 -22.80 26.63
CA HIS A 119 42.40 -23.97 27.41
C HIS A 119 42.13 -25.25 26.62
N GLY A 120 42.36 -25.28 25.31
CA GLY A 120 42.38 -26.54 24.53
C GLY A 120 41.11 -27.39 24.68
N LEU A 121 39.96 -26.76 24.92
CA LEU A 121 38.68 -27.45 24.85
C LEU A 121 38.38 -27.78 23.38
N PRO A 122 37.73 -28.93 23.11
CA PRO A 122 37.44 -29.35 21.75
C PRO A 122 36.57 -28.27 21.12
N THR A 123 37.15 -27.56 20.15
CA THR A 123 36.39 -26.75 19.19
C THR A 123 35.24 -27.60 18.73
N LEU A 124 34.00 -27.19 19.02
CA LEU A 124 32.82 -27.79 18.44
C LEU A 124 33.10 -27.94 16.93
N ASP A 125 33.18 -29.18 16.43
CA ASP A 125 33.49 -29.56 15.03
C ASP A 125 32.42 -29.07 14.02
N LEU A 126 31.65 -28.03 14.38
CA LEU A 126 30.63 -27.44 13.55
C LEU A 126 31.29 -26.67 12.40
N PRO A 127 30.86 -26.91 11.15
CA PRO A 127 31.42 -26.22 9.99
C PRO A 127 31.02 -24.74 9.98
N LEU A 128 31.76 -23.93 9.21
CA LEU A 128 31.31 -22.58 8.86
C LEU A 128 30.13 -22.65 7.89
N CYS A 129 29.10 -21.85 8.12
CA CYS A 129 28.00 -21.67 7.18
C CYS A 129 28.50 -20.83 5.99
N THR A 130 28.86 -21.50 4.89
CA THR A 130 29.36 -20.82 3.69
C THR A 130 28.22 -20.35 2.79
N VAL A 131 28.14 -19.05 2.54
CA VAL A 131 27.23 -18.41 1.59
C VAL A 131 28.06 -17.85 0.45
N ALA A 132 27.94 -18.48 -0.73
CA ALA A 132 28.71 -18.10 -1.90
C ALA A 132 27.84 -17.39 -2.94
N TYR A 133 28.29 -16.25 -3.45
CA TYR A 133 27.68 -15.54 -4.56
C TYR A 133 28.60 -15.54 -5.77
N GLU A 134 28.06 -15.86 -6.94
CA GLU A 134 28.72 -15.73 -8.23
C GLU A 134 28.33 -14.40 -8.89
N ILE A 135 29.31 -13.57 -9.23
CA ILE A 135 29.13 -12.47 -10.16
C ILE A 135 29.23 -13.07 -11.57
N GLN A 136 28.14 -12.96 -12.32
CA GLN A 136 28.05 -13.43 -13.70
C GLN A 136 27.99 -12.24 -14.65
N ASP A 137 28.71 -12.33 -15.77
CA ASP A 137 28.50 -11.40 -16.84
C ASP A 137 27.08 -11.56 -17.42
N SER A 138 26.45 -10.43 -17.66
CA SER A 138 25.15 -10.29 -18.31
C SER A 138 25.20 -9.13 -19.32
N SER A 139 26.40 -8.81 -19.79
CA SER A 139 26.64 -7.80 -20.80
C SER A 139 26.06 -8.22 -22.13
N ASP A 140 25.65 -7.24 -22.92
CA ASP A 140 25.26 -7.41 -24.33
C ASP A 140 26.15 -6.52 -25.23
N ASP A 141 25.78 -6.39 -26.51
CA ASP A 141 26.51 -5.56 -27.48
C ASP A 141 26.50 -4.05 -27.14
N THR A 142 25.61 -3.63 -26.24
CA THR A 142 25.32 -2.23 -25.91
C THR A 142 25.68 -1.88 -24.46
N TRP A 143 25.43 -2.80 -23.54
CA TRP A 143 25.55 -2.62 -22.09
C TRP A 143 26.58 -3.59 -21.52
N GLN A 144 27.42 -3.09 -20.62
CA GLN A 144 28.22 -3.89 -19.71
C GLN A 144 27.46 -4.04 -18.41
N CYS A 145 27.03 -5.24 -18.04
CA CYS A 145 26.23 -5.48 -16.84
C CYS A 145 26.65 -6.79 -16.19
N ALA A 146 26.89 -6.79 -14.88
CA ALA A 146 27.06 -8.00 -14.11
C ALA A 146 25.83 -8.26 -13.22
N LYS A 147 25.55 -9.53 -12.93
CA LYS A 147 24.49 -9.93 -12.00
C LYS A 147 25.06 -10.76 -10.87
N LEU A 148 24.55 -10.57 -9.67
CA LEU A 148 24.87 -11.39 -8.52
C LEU A 148 23.94 -12.61 -8.50
N VAL A 149 24.48 -13.81 -8.34
CA VAL A 149 23.73 -15.07 -8.29
C VAL A 149 24.14 -15.86 -7.06
N LEU A 150 23.20 -16.25 -6.21
CA LEU A 150 23.49 -17.11 -5.08
C LEU A 150 23.84 -18.52 -5.58
N LEU A 151 24.95 -19.08 -5.10
CA LEU A 151 25.34 -20.46 -5.37
C LEU A 151 24.71 -21.40 -4.34
N PRO A 152 24.03 -22.48 -4.77
CA PRO A 152 23.37 -23.41 -3.85
C PRO A 152 24.36 -24.31 -3.08
N SER A 153 25.59 -24.46 -3.57
CA SER A 153 26.65 -25.24 -2.94
C SER A 153 28.02 -24.59 -3.14
N TRP A 154 28.92 -24.80 -2.16
CA TRP A 154 30.31 -24.38 -2.23
C TRP A 154 31.20 -25.31 -1.37
N PRO A 155 32.38 -25.73 -1.86
CA PRO A 155 32.87 -25.58 -3.23
C PRO A 155 32.04 -26.44 -4.21
N ILE A 156 31.93 -26.00 -5.46
CA ILE A 156 31.27 -26.80 -6.51
C ILE A 156 32.32 -27.78 -7.04
N VAL A 157 32.15 -29.07 -6.73
CA VAL A 157 33.11 -30.13 -7.10
C VAL A 157 33.12 -30.36 -8.62
N ASP A 158 31.97 -30.27 -9.28
CA ASP A 158 31.79 -30.59 -10.72
C ASP A 158 31.43 -29.36 -11.57
N GLY A 159 32.22 -28.29 -11.49
CA GLY A 159 31.89 -27.02 -12.16
C GLY A 159 33.07 -26.33 -12.86
N PRO A 160 32.80 -25.24 -13.62
CA PRO A 160 33.85 -24.39 -14.14
C PRO A 160 34.71 -23.84 -13.00
N VAL A 161 36.00 -23.65 -13.26
CA VAL A 161 36.95 -23.11 -12.30
C VAL A 161 36.50 -21.69 -11.91
N ARG A 162 36.38 -21.45 -10.61
CA ARG A 162 35.95 -20.15 -10.07
C ARG A 162 37.07 -19.50 -9.30
N LYS A 163 37.25 -18.20 -9.51
CA LYS A 163 38.15 -17.35 -8.72
C LYS A 163 37.37 -16.63 -7.65
N ILE A 164 37.96 -16.55 -6.46
CA ILE A 164 37.40 -15.79 -5.33
C ILE A 164 37.80 -14.32 -5.53
N ALA A 165 36.81 -13.45 -5.70
CA ALA A 165 36.99 -12.01 -5.78
C ALA A 165 36.98 -11.34 -4.40
N TYR A 166 36.26 -11.93 -3.44
CA TYR A 166 36.17 -11.44 -2.06
C TYR A 166 35.79 -12.58 -1.10
N GLN A 167 36.33 -12.52 0.12
CA GLN A 167 36.08 -13.50 1.17
C GLN A 167 35.97 -12.80 2.52
N PHE A 168 34.96 -13.17 3.31
CA PHE A 168 34.75 -12.67 4.67
C PHE A 168 34.35 -13.80 5.61
N VAL A 169 34.93 -13.84 6.81
CA VAL A 169 34.63 -14.85 7.83
C VAL A 169 34.28 -14.15 9.15
N GLN A 170 33.17 -14.56 9.75
CA GLN A 170 32.75 -14.13 11.07
C GLN A 170 32.41 -15.35 11.93
N LEU A 171 33.09 -15.49 13.07
CA LEU A 171 32.94 -16.62 13.99
C LEU A 171 31.80 -16.44 15.01
N THR A 172 31.04 -15.35 14.89
CA THR A 172 29.83 -15.12 15.71
C THR A 172 28.58 -15.42 14.89
N HIS A 173 27.48 -15.70 15.59
CA HIS A 173 26.17 -15.94 14.98
C HIS A 173 25.39 -14.65 14.67
N ASP A 174 26.01 -13.48 14.86
CA ASP A 174 25.39 -12.20 14.56
C ASP A 174 25.11 -12.05 13.06
N PRO A 175 24.04 -11.34 12.67
CA PRO A 175 23.80 -10.99 11.28
C PRO A 175 25.01 -10.30 10.64
N VAL A 176 25.40 -10.77 9.46
CA VAL A 176 26.48 -10.18 8.66
C VAL A 176 25.86 -9.24 7.65
N VAL A 177 26.33 -7.99 7.59
CA VAL A 177 25.98 -7.01 6.55
C VAL A 177 27.27 -6.43 5.97
N LEU A 178 27.51 -6.70 4.69
CA LEU A 178 28.71 -6.29 3.96
C LEU A 178 28.33 -5.25 2.92
N TYR A 179 29.01 -4.11 2.97
CA TYR A 179 28.90 -3.05 1.97
C TYR A 179 30.09 -3.15 1.05
N LEU A 180 29.84 -3.61 -0.18
CA LEU A 180 30.89 -3.97 -1.12
C LEU A 180 30.84 -3.07 -2.35
N SER A 181 31.99 -2.87 -2.97
CA SER A 181 32.11 -2.22 -4.27
C SER A 181 32.93 -3.09 -5.21
N SER A 182 32.40 -3.25 -6.42
CA SER A 182 33.05 -3.92 -7.54
C SER A 182 33.64 -2.88 -8.51
N ASN A 183 34.71 -3.20 -9.22
CA ASN A 183 35.13 -2.42 -10.39
C ASN A 183 34.23 -2.64 -11.62
N HIS A 184 33.27 -3.55 -11.54
CA HIS A 184 32.22 -3.79 -12.54
C HIS A 184 30.86 -3.33 -12.02
N THR A 185 30.03 -2.81 -12.93
CA THR A 185 28.67 -2.38 -12.59
C THR A 185 27.70 -3.55 -12.52
N LEU A 186 26.91 -3.62 -11.45
CA LEU A 186 25.83 -4.61 -11.31
C LEU A 186 24.50 -4.13 -11.93
N ARG A 187 24.49 -2.93 -12.49
CA ARG A 187 23.29 -2.27 -13.01
C ARG A 187 23.22 -2.25 -14.53
N GLY A 188 24.37 -2.37 -15.19
CA GLY A 188 24.49 -2.01 -16.59
C GLY A 188 25.08 -0.61 -16.74
N SER A 189 26.14 -0.48 -17.51
CA SER A 189 26.65 0.78 -18.04
C SER A 189 26.78 0.65 -19.55
N LEU A 190 26.53 1.72 -20.30
CA LEU A 190 26.77 1.66 -21.74
C LEU A 190 28.24 1.38 -22.00
N LYS A 191 28.49 0.45 -22.93
CA LYS A 191 29.84 0.19 -23.40
C LYS A 191 30.36 1.44 -24.12
N PRO A 192 31.62 1.87 -23.89
CA PRO A 192 32.22 3.02 -24.56
C PRO A 192 32.19 2.91 -26.09
N ASN A 193 32.16 1.67 -26.60
CA ASN A 193 32.14 1.31 -28.02
C ASN A 193 30.79 0.71 -28.46
N ASN A 194 29.68 1.05 -27.78
CA ASN A 194 28.37 0.49 -28.15
C ASN A 194 28.02 0.80 -29.62
N LYS A 195 27.63 -0.23 -30.37
CA LYS A 195 27.33 -0.11 -31.81
C LYS A 195 26.13 0.79 -32.10
N SER A 196 25.26 0.99 -31.12
CA SER A 196 24.07 1.82 -31.24
C SER A 196 24.34 3.33 -31.24
N GLY A 197 25.56 3.79 -30.92
CA GLY A 197 25.89 5.21 -30.80
C GLY A 197 25.11 5.92 -29.68
N LEU A 198 24.51 5.17 -28.76
CA LEU A 198 23.72 5.72 -27.67
C LEU A 198 24.65 6.38 -26.66
N VAL A 199 24.29 7.59 -26.26
CA VAL A 199 24.92 8.35 -25.17
C VAL A 199 23.91 8.39 -24.02
N CYS A 200 24.22 7.73 -22.90
CA CYS A 200 23.41 7.87 -21.69
C CYS A 200 23.71 9.24 -21.09
N ALA A 201 22.83 10.20 -21.31
CA ALA A 201 23.03 11.58 -20.83
C ALA A 201 23.06 11.68 -19.30
N TYR A 202 22.41 10.75 -18.59
CA TYR A 202 22.41 10.69 -17.12
C TYR A 202 22.14 9.26 -16.63
N PRO A 203 23.03 8.62 -15.85
CA PRO A 203 22.65 7.43 -15.10
C PRO A 203 21.60 7.86 -14.07
N ALA A 204 20.32 7.53 -14.29
CA ALA A 204 19.25 7.84 -13.33
C ALA A 204 19.68 7.35 -11.94
N SER A 205 19.64 8.15 -10.88
CA SER A 205 20.08 7.67 -9.57
C SER A 205 19.20 6.50 -9.13
N THR A 206 19.77 5.31 -9.00
CA THR A 206 19.09 4.11 -8.49
C THR A 206 19.66 3.72 -7.15
N GLY A 207 18.89 2.92 -6.44
CA GLY A 207 19.27 2.34 -5.19
C GLY A 207 20.46 1.40 -5.28
N ILE A 208 21.07 1.09 -4.13
CA ILE A 208 22.13 0.08 -4.01
C ILE A 208 21.50 -1.31 -4.14
N SER A 209 22.01 -2.14 -5.06
CA SER A 209 21.59 -3.54 -5.18
C SER A 209 21.91 -4.29 -3.90
N ALA A 210 20.92 -4.95 -3.30
CA ALA A 210 21.09 -5.71 -2.08
C ALA A 210 20.60 -7.15 -2.25
N ALA A 211 21.40 -8.10 -1.78
CA ALA A 211 21.04 -9.51 -1.68
C ALA A 211 21.07 -9.93 -0.22
N THR A 212 19.99 -10.55 0.24
CA THR A 212 19.88 -11.09 1.60
C THR A 212 19.61 -12.57 1.55
N VAL A 213 20.32 -13.32 2.37
CA VAL A 213 20.15 -14.76 2.58
C VAL A 213 19.80 -15.01 4.03
N HIS A 214 18.65 -15.66 4.24
CA HIS A 214 18.28 -16.19 5.54
C HIS A 214 18.61 -17.67 5.60
N ILE A 215 19.47 -18.07 6.55
CA ILE A 215 19.83 -19.46 6.80
C ILE A 215 18.86 -20.03 7.83
N LEU A 216 18.17 -21.11 7.46
CA LEU A 216 17.17 -21.78 8.30
C LEU A 216 17.75 -23.05 8.92
N PRO A 217 17.27 -23.46 10.11
CA PRO A 217 17.67 -24.72 10.71
C PRO A 217 17.34 -25.92 9.81
N GLY A 218 18.28 -26.85 9.71
CA GLY A 218 18.18 -28.07 8.91
C GLY A 218 17.28 -29.12 9.56
N SER A 219 15.96 -28.97 9.41
CA SER A 219 14.94 -30.03 9.38
C SER A 219 13.55 -29.43 9.50
N ASN A 220 12.57 -30.03 8.79
CA ASN A 220 11.16 -29.65 8.89
C ASN A 220 10.55 -29.85 10.30
N GLN A 221 11.26 -30.54 11.22
CA GLN A 221 10.77 -30.86 12.57
C GLN A 221 10.79 -29.67 13.55
N HIS A 222 11.52 -28.59 13.24
CA HIS A 222 11.59 -27.39 14.07
C HIS A 222 11.17 -26.10 13.36
N ARG A 223 10.59 -26.19 12.16
CA ARG A 223 9.80 -25.07 11.65
C ARG A 223 8.62 -24.92 12.60
N ARG A 224 8.73 -24.02 13.58
CA ARG A 224 7.55 -23.47 14.25
C ARG A 224 6.62 -23.10 13.11
N ILE A 225 5.46 -23.76 13.04
CA ILE A 225 4.35 -23.33 12.20
C ILE A 225 4.28 -21.84 12.43
N PHE A 226 4.43 -21.05 11.38
CA PHE A 226 4.46 -19.60 11.47
C PHE A 226 3.22 -19.17 12.26
N THR A 227 3.38 -18.89 13.54
CA THR A 227 2.33 -18.33 14.37
C THR A 227 2.23 -16.91 13.87
N GLN A 228 1.14 -16.64 13.15
CA GLN A 228 0.94 -15.37 12.46
C GLN A 228 1.19 -14.19 13.41
N PRO A 229 1.66 -13.03 12.89
CA PRO A 229 1.90 -11.88 13.73
C PRO A 229 0.57 -11.46 14.38
N PRO A 230 0.59 -10.96 15.63
CA PRO A 230 -0.61 -10.44 16.27
C PRO A 230 -1.30 -9.41 15.37
N PRO A 231 -2.63 -9.35 15.35
CA PRO A 231 -3.39 -8.39 14.53
C PRO A 231 -2.92 -6.94 14.69
N GLU A 232 -2.43 -6.58 15.88
CA GLU A 232 -1.91 -5.25 16.21
C GLU A 232 -0.60 -4.95 15.45
N LEU A 233 0.28 -5.94 15.30
CA LEU A 233 1.53 -5.81 14.57
C LEU A 233 1.27 -5.74 13.06
N LEU A 234 0.34 -6.55 12.57
CA LEU A 234 -0.13 -6.46 11.18
C LEU A 234 -0.73 -5.07 10.90
N SER A 235 -1.60 -4.58 11.77
CA SER A 235 -2.18 -3.23 11.69
C SER A 235 -1.10 -2.14 11.64
N ALA A 236 -0.06 -2.23 12.47
CA ALA A 236 1.05 -1.28 12.46
C ALA A 236 1.85 -1.34 11.15
N ILE A 237 2.17 -2.54 10.66
CA ILE A 237 2.88 -2.73 9.38
C ILE A 237 2.07 -2.13 8.23
N PHE A 238 0.76 -2.39 8.17
CA PHE A 238 -0.09 -1.86 7.11
C PHE A 238 -0.33 -0.36 7.23
N GLY A 239 -0.51 0.17 8.44
CA GLY A 239 -0.59 1.62 8.67
C GLY A 239 0.66 2.34 8.16
N CYS A 240 1.86 1.84 8.47
CA CYS A 240 3.11 2.39 7.93
C CYS A 240 3.21 2.26 6.41
N ALA A 241 2.71 1.16 5.82
CA ALA A 241 2.67 0.99 4.37
C ALA A 241 1.71 1.98 3.69
N VAL A 242 0.57 2.28 4.33
CA VAL A 242 -0.41 3.27 3.85
C VAL A 242 0.19 4.66 3.74
N GLU A 243 0.97 5.05 4.75
CA GLU A 243 1.67 6.34 4.82
C GLU A 243 2.86 6.44 3.84
N SER A 244 3.40 5.32 3.39
CA SER A 244 4.52 5.29 2.44
C SER A 244 4.11 5.81 1.06
N LYS A 245 4.90 6.77 0.55
CA LYS A 245 4.73 7.38 -0.78
C LYS A 245 5.26 6.50 -1.93
N TYR A 246 5.86 5.34 -1.63
CA TYR A 246 6.54 4.49 -2.62
C TYR A 246 5.67 3.29 -3.04
N GLY A 247 5.27 3.24 -4.31
CA GLY A 247 4.92 2.01 -5.05
C GLY A 247 3.60 1.29 -4.73
N SER A 248 3.18 0.42 -5.65
CA SER A 248 1.93 -0.35 -5.76
C SER A 248 1.73 -1.45 -4.69
N TRP A 249 1.77 -1.10 -3.40
CA TRP A 249 1.51 -2.08 -2.34
C TRP A 249 0.04 -2.51 -2.26
N ARG A 250 -0.90 -1.66 -2.71
CA ARG A 250 -2.36 -1.92 -2.61
C ARG A 250 -2.81 -3.20 -3.33
N PRO A 251 -2.48 -3.45 -4.61
CA PRO A 251 -2.80 -4.72 -5.27
C PRO A 251 -2.24 -5.92 -4.51
N THR A 252 -1.00 -5.83 -4.04
CA THR A 252 -0.31 -6.90 -3.32
C THR A 252 -0.96 -7.19 -1.96
N LEU A 253 -1.39 -6.16 -1.22
CA LEU A 253 -2.11 -6.35 0.05
C LEU A 253 -3.50 -6.95 -0.16
N ILE A 254 -4.24 -6.54 -1.21
CA ILE A 254 -5.50 -7.17 -1.56
C ILE A 254 -5.26 -8.66 -1.87
N SER A 255 -4.26 -8.98 -2.70
CA SER A 255 -3.91 -10.37 -3.00
C SER A 255 -3.55 -11.17 -1.74
N PHE A 256 -2.79 -10.60 -0.80
CA PHE A 256 -2.44 -11.29 0.45
C PHE A 256 -3.64 -11.50 1.37
N ALA A 257 -4.51 -10.49 1.53
CA ALA A 257 -5.66 -10.60 2.40
C ALA A 257 -6.78 -11.50 1.85
N LEU A 258 -6.82 -11.71 0.53
CA LEU A 258 -7.68 -12.71 -0.10
C LEU A 258 -7.24 -14.14 0.23
N VAL A 259 -5.95 -14.38 0.43
CA VAL A 259 -5.39 -15.71 0.74
C VAL A 259 -5.30 -15.96 2.24
N CYS A 260 -4.95 -14.95 3.04
CA CYS A 260 -4.75 -15.07 4.48
C CYS A 260 -5.99 -14.60 5.24
N ARG A 261 -6.81 -15.54 5.74
CA ARG A 261 -8.08 -15.27 6.44
C ARG A 261 -7.95 -14.26 7.58
N ASP A 262 -6.82 -14.29 8.29
CA ASP A 262 -6.55 -13.47 9.48
C ASP A 262 -5.92 -12.11 9.16
N TRP A 263 -5.57 -11.84 7.90
CA TRP A 263 -5.07 -10.54 7.43
C TRP A 263 -6.22 -9.58 7.07
N VAL A 264 -7.41 -9.84 7.59
CA VAL A 264 -8.62 -9.01 7.40
C VAL A 264 -8.39 -7.56 7.85
N VAL A 265 -7.55 -7.36 8.87
CA VAL A 265 -7.16 -6.03 9.39
C VAL A 265 -6.37 -5.22 8.34
N ALA A 266 -5.67 -5.88 7.41
CA ALA A 266 -5.02 -5.22 6.26
C ALA A 266 -6.05 -4.57 5.33
N LEU A 267 -7.19 -5.23 5.15
CA LEU A 267 -8.27 -4.75 4.32
C LEU A 267 -8.97 -3.58 4.98
N GLU A 268 -9.13 -3.57 6.31
CA GLU A 268 -9.71 -2.44 7.04
C GLU A 268 -8.93 -1.14 6.77
N HIS A 269 -7.59 -1.17 6.80
CA HIS A 269 -6.75 -0.02 6.46
C HIS A 269 -6.87 0.40 4.99
N LEU A 270 -7.03 -0.57 4.07
CA LEU A 270 -7.24 -0.30 2.66
C LEU A 270 -8.62 0.33 2.39
N PHE A 271 -9.65 -0.12 3.11
CA PHE A 271 -11.02 0.40 3.03
C PHE A 271 -11.18 1.77 3.71
N HIS A 272 -10.35 2.07 4.72
CA HIS A 272 -10.32 3.38 5.37
C HIS A 272 -9.70 4.48 4.50
N ASP A 273 -8.71 4.16 3.65
CA ASP A 273 -7.92 5.10 2.84
C ASP A 273 -8.53 5.40 1.45
N PHE A 274 -9.78 5.00 1.20
CA PHE A 274 -10.45 5.25 -0.07
C PHE A 274 -10.57 6.74 -0.41
N GLY A 275 -10.77 7.60 0.60
CA GLY A 275 -10.93 9.06 0.42
C GLY A 275 -9.67 9.83 0.01
N THR A 276 -8.51 9.18 -0.03
CA THR A 276 -7.18 9.81 -0.25
C THR A 276 -6.50 9.22 -1.48
N PHE A 277 -7.25 9.01 -2.57
CA PHE A 277 -6.65 8.72 -3.88
C PHE A 277 -5.84 9.93 -4.37
N THR A 278 -4.63 10.04 -3.83
CA THR A 278 -3.58 10.97 -4.25
C THR A 278 -3.01 10.46 -5.56
N SER A 279 -3.04 11.31 -6.59
CA SER A 279 -2.40 11.13 -7.89
C SER A 279 -1.10 10.32 -7.82
N GLY A 280 -1.05 9.14 -8.45
CA GLY A 280 0.16 8.33 -8.58
C GLY A 280 0.09 6.90 -8.03
N LYS A 281 -0.99 6.48 -7.37
CA LYS A 281 -1.19 5.09 -6.91
C LYS A 281 -2.08 4.31 -7.90
N THR A 282 -1.80 3.02 -8.15
CA THR A 282 -2.71 2.14 -8.91
C THR A 282 -4.02 2.02 -8.15
N ALA A 283 -5.14 2.28 -8.83
CA ALA A 283 -6.46 2.15 -8.23
C ALA A 283 -6.78 0.68 -7.93
N PRO A 284 -7.49 0.36 -6.83
CA PRO A 284 -7.97 -0.98 -6.59
C PRO A 284 -8.95 -1.40 -7.70
N ASP A 285 -8.95 -2.69 -8.03
CA ASP A 285 -9.91 -3.26 -8.96
C ASP A 285 -11.28 -3.39 -8.27
N MET A 286 -12.26 -2.63 -8.75
CA MET A 286 -13.62 -2.60 -8.23
C MET A 286 -14.28 -3.99 -8.24
N ILE A 287 -14.04 -4.80 -9.27
CA ILE A 287 -14.63 -6.14 -9.41
C ILE A 287 -14.04 -7.08 -8.35
N ALA A 288 -12.73 -7.00 -8.13
CA ALA A 288 -12.07 -7.77 -7.09
C ALA A 288 -12.57 -7.37 -5.68
N VAL A 289 -12.78 -6.07 -5.46
CA VAL A 289 -13.34 -5.56 -4.20
C VAL A 289 -14.77 -6.05 -3.99
N SER A 290 -15.64 -5.98 -5.02
CA SER A 290 -17.00 -6.53 -4.97
C SER A 290 -16.99 -8.01 -4.56
N LYS A 291 -16.21 -8.85 -5.25
CA LYS A 291 -16.09 -10.29 -4.93
C LYS A 291 -15.62 -10.51 -3.49
N CYS A 292 -14.71 -9.67 -3.00
CA CYS A 292 -14.21 -9.75 -1.63
C CYS A 292 -15.30 -9.46 -0.59
N VAL A 293 -16.07 -8.37 -0.78
CA VAL A 293 -17.15 -8.03 0.16
C VAL A 293 -18.34 -8.98 0.05
N GLN A 294 -18.64 -9.51 -1.14
CA GLN A 294 -19.63 -10.58 -1.30
C GLN A 294 -19.24 -11.85 -0.52
N ALA A 295 -17.96 -12.24 -0.58
CA ALA A 295 -17.47 -13.39 0.16
C ALA A 295 -17.40 -13.14 1.68
N LYS A 296 -17.21 -11.89 2.10
CA LYS A 296 -17.09 -11.48 3.51
C LYS A 296 -17.80 -10.13 3.76
N PRO A 297 -19.15 -10.14 3.90
CA PRO A 297 -19.95 -8.91 4.00
C PRO A 297 -19.53 -7.96 5.14
N GLN A 298 -18.98 -8.50 6.22
CA GLN A 298 -18.46 -7.71 7.35
C GLN A 298 -17.35 -6.74 6.94
N LEU A 299 -16.64 -6.97 5.82
CA LEU A 299 -15.65 -6.04 5.29
C LEU A 299 -16.26 -4.74 4.80
N GLY A 300 -17.52 -4.76 4.35
CA GLY A 300 -18.23 -3.56 3.93
C GLY A 300 -18.35 -2.52 5.06
N ASN A 301 -18.38 -2.96 6.33
CA ASN A 301 -18.42 -2.07 7.50
C ASN A 301 -17.17 -1.19 7.64
N ALA A 302 -16.04 -1.60 7.05
CA ALA A 302 -14.81 -0.81 7.04
C ALA A 302 -14.81 0.29 5.96
N ILE A 303 -15.79 0.31 5.05
CA ILE A 303 -15.89 1.29 3.97
C ILE A 303 -16.53 2.57 4.50
N TRP A 304 -15.72 3.58 4.78
CA TRP A 304 -16.22 4.87 5.28
C TRP A 304 -16.45 5.91 4.19
N SER A 305 -15.77 5.78 3.06
CA SER A 305 -15.92 6.65 1.89
C SER A 305 -15.98 5.80 0.63
N LEU A 306 -17.00 6.01 -0.20
CA LEU A 306 -17.22 5.25 -1.43
C LEU A 306 -17.51 6.22 -2.57
N SER A 307 -16.69 6.17 -3.61
CA SER A 307 -16.83 6.94 -4.86
C SER A 307 -16.35 6.06 -6.01
N PRO A 308 -17.00 6.07 -7.18
CA PRO A 308 -16.47 5.43 -8.38
C PRO A 308 -15.05 5.90 -8.72
N SER A 309 -14.71 7.16 -8.43
CA SER A 309 -13.40 7.75 -8.72
C SER A 309 -12.25 7.06 -7.99
N HIS A 310 -12.54 6.39 -6.87
CA HIS A 310 -11.57 5.63 -6.09
C HIS A 310 -10.97 4.44 -6.85
N PHE A 311 -11.68 3.91 -7.85
CA PHE A 311 -11.29 2.74 -8.63
C PHE A 311 -10.67 3.14 -9.99
N GLY A 312 -10.27 4.41 -10.13
CA GLY A 312 -9.59 4.95 -11.29
C GLY A 312 -10.51 5.69 -12.26
N ARG A 313 -9.94 6.67 -13.00
CA ARG A 313 -10.66 7.49 -14.00
C ARG A 313 -10.96 6.76 -15.31
N GLU A 314 -10.57 5.50 -15.39
CA GLU A 314 -10.83 4.60 -16.51
C GLU A 314 -12.33 4.27 -16.69
N LEU A 315 -13.22 4.87 -15.92
CA LEU A 315 -14.68 4.80 -16.12
C LEU A 315 -15.18 5.58 -17.36
N LEU A 316 -14.29 6.19 -18.14
CA LEU A 316 -14.60 6.95 -19.35
C LEU A 316 -14.49 6.12 -20.65
N TYR A 317 -14.41 4.78 -20.59
CA TYR A 317 -14.24 3.94 -21.77
C TYR A 317 -15.56 3.61 -22.48
N HIS A 318 -15.50 3.57 -23.82
CA HIS A 318 -16.56 3.19 -24.76
C HIS A 318 -17.01 1.71 -24.71
N ASP A 319 -16.61 0.96 -23.68
CA ASP A 319 -16.87 -0.48 -23.54
C ASP A 319 -18.03 -0.69 -22.57
N GLU A 320 -19.24 -0.79 -23.13
CA GLU A 320 -20.51 -0.94 -22.42
C GLU A 320 -20.51 -2.15 -21.46
N GLN A 321 -19.90 -3.27 -21.87
CA GLN A 321 -19.86 -4.47 -21.03
C GLN A 321 -19.02 -4.25 -19.78
N LYS A 322 -17.84 -3.63 -19.90
CA LYS A 322 -17.00 -3.32 -18.74
C LYS A 322 -17.64 -2.29 -17.82
N TYR A 323 -18.38 -1.34 -18.38
CA TYR A 323 -19.14 -0.39 -17.58
C TYR A 323 -20.21 -1.11 -16.75
N LEU A 324 -20.97 -2.02 -17.36
CA LEU A 324 -21.98 -2.81 -16.66
C LEU A 324 -21.38 -3.69 -15.56
N GLU A 325 -20.28 -4.39 -15.83
CA GLU A 325 -19.58 -5.21 -14.82
C GLU A 325 -19.13 -4.38 -13.62
N ARG A 326 -18.62 -3.16 -13.86
CA ARG A 326 -18.23 -2.24 -12.79
C ARG A 326 -19.43 -1.66 -12.05
N ALA A 327 -20.53 -1.36 -12.73
CA ALA A 327 -21.74 -0.86 -12.08
C ALA A 327 -22.36 -1.92 -11.14
N ILE A 328 -22.41 -3.18 -11.58
CA ILE A 328 -22.80 -4.32 -10.74
C ILE A 328 -21.87 -4.42 -9.53
N ALA A 329 -20.55 -4.37 -9.75
CA ALA A 329 -19.58 -4.41 -8.66
C ALA A 329 -19.75 -3.25 -7.67
N PHE A 330 -19.99 -2.03 -8.15
CA PHE A 330 -20.24 -0.87 -7.29
C PHE A 330 -21.50 -1.05 -6.44
N LYS A 331 -22.58 -1.56 -7.04
CA LYS A 331 -23.83 -1.89 -6.33
C LYS A 331 -23.60 -2.94 -5.23
N ASP A 332 -22.83 -3.99 -5.51
CA ASP A 332 -22.49 -5.02 -4.53
C ASP A 332 -21.71 -4.45 -3.33
N ILE A 333 -20.75 -3.57 -3.63
CA ILE A 333 -19.97 -2.86 -2.62
C ILE A 333 -20.88 -1.99 -1.77
N LEU A 334 -21.74 -1.20 -2.41
CA LEU A 334 -22.69 -0.33 -1.73
C LEU A 334 -23.60 -1.13 -0.79
N HIS A 335 -24.14 -2.27 -1.24
CA HIS A 335 -25.00 -3.14 -0.44
C HIS A 335 -24.33 -3.65 0.85
N SER A 336 -23.01 -3.83 0.82
CA SER A 336 -22.23 -4.26 1.98
C SER A 336 -21.80 -3.08 2.87
N ALA A 337 -21.73 -1.86 2.32
CA ALA A 337 -21.15 -0.69 2.95
C ALA A 337 -22.15 0.08 3.82
N LYS A 338 -22.53 -0.49 4.97
CA LYS A 338 -23.59 0.06 5.85
C LYS A 338 -23.17 1.23 6.74
N HIS A 339 -21.87 1.45 6.91
CA HIS A 339 -21.31 2.51 7.78
C HIS A 339 -20.62 3.64 7.00
N VAL A 340 -21.00 3.81 5.73
CA VAL A 340 -20.47 4.86 4.88
C VAL A 340 -20.80 6.23 5.47
N ARG A 341 -19.78 7.08 5.54
CA ARG A 341 -19.88 8.49 5.94
C ARG A 341 -19.92 9.42 4.73
N GLN A 342 -19.29 9.02 3.63
CA GLN A 342 -19.22 9.79 2.41
C GLN A 342 -19.55 8.87 1.23
N LEU A 343 -20.66 9.13 0.55
CA LEU A 343 -21.04 8.42 -0.65
C LEU A 343 -21.07 9.40 -1.83
N GLU A 344 -20.44 9.01 -2.91
CA GLU A 344 -20.58 9.64 -4.21
C GLU A 344 -21.10 8.62 -5.21
N ILE A 345 -22.18 8.98 -5.89
CA ILE A 345 -22.82 8.22 -6.97
C ILE A 345 -22.76 9.13 -8.20
N VAL A 346 -21.98 8.73 -9.21
CA VAL A 346 -21.85 9.51 -10.44
C VAL A 346 -22.09 8.57 -11.60
N ASP A 347 -23.08 8.88 -12.43
CA ASP A 347 -23.28 8.19 -13.69
C ASP A 347 -22.40 8.85 -14.76
N THR A 348 -21.38 8.12 -15.19
CA THR A 348 -20.41 8.61 -16.17
C THR A 348 -20.79 8.28 -17.61
N HIS A 349 -21.83 7.46 -17.86
CA HIS A 349 -22.11 6.93 -19.19
C HIS A 349 -23.42 7.48 -19.77
N SER A 350 -23.32 8.62 -20.47
CA SER A 350 -24.47 9.35 -21.00
C SER A 350 -25.33 8.57 -22.01
N SER A 351 -24.80 7.55 -22.69
CA SER A 351 -25.54 6.79 -23.71
C SER A 351 -26.39 5.64 -23.17
N LEU A 352 -26.27 5.30 -21.87
CA LEU A 352 -27.06 4.22 -21.26
C LEU A 352 -28.10 4.75 -20.27
N ARG A 353 -28.33 6.07 -20.27
CA ARG A 353 -29.26 6.77 -19.36
C ARG A 353 -30.69 6.24 -19.40
N GLU A 354 -31.08 5.56 -20.47
CA GLU A 354 -32.43 5.03 -20.64
C GLU A 354 -32.72 3.82 -19.72
N ASP A 355 -31.68 3.09 -19.25
CA ASP A 355 -31.84 1.87 -18.45
C ASP A 355 -31.27 1.93 -17.02
N GLY A 356 -30.87 3.11 -16.52
CA GLY A 356 -30.49 3.31 -15.10
C GLY A 356 -29.30 2.44 -14.66
N VAL A 357 -28.13 2.66 -15.25
CA VAL A 357 -27.06 1.63 -15.27
C VAL A 357 -26.32 1.38 -13.95
N ILE A 358 -26.59 2.10 -12.86
CA ILE A 358 -26.07 1.65 -11.56
C ILE A 358 -26.91 0.46 -11.02
N GLY A 359 -28.02 0.10 -11.68
CA GLY A 359 -28.91 -0.98 -11.24
C GLY A 359 -29.49 -0.72 -9.84
N LEU A 360 -29.39 0.51 -9.35
CA LEU A 360 -29.98 0.99 -8.11
C LEU A 360 -31.38 1.49 -8.44
N SER A 361 -32.38 0.70 -8.07
CA SER A 361 -33.76 1.17 -8.09
C SER A 361 -33.98 2.21 -7.00
N ASN A 362 -35.00 3.06 -7.16
CA ASN A 362 -35.42 3.98 -6.11
C ASN A 362 -35.68 3.26 -4.78
N ALA A 363 -36.38 2.13 -4.81
CA ALA A 363 -36.58 1.27 -3.63
C ALA A 363 -35.25 0.78 -3.01
N GLY A 364 -34.29 0.32 -3.83
CA GLY A 364 -33.01 -0.16 -3.33
C GLY A 364 -32.14 0.95 -2.72
N LEU A 365 -32.14 2.14 -3.32
CA LEU A 365 -31.48 3.31 -2.74
C LEU A 365 -32.15 3.73 -1.43
N LYS A 366 -33.48 3.71 -1.39
CA LYS A 366 -34.26 4.02 -0.18
C LYS A 366 -33.84 3.10 0.96
N ASP A 367 -33.94 1.78 0.78
CA ASP A 367 -33.61 0.80 1.82
C ASP A 367 -32.17 1.00 2.33
N TRP A 368 -31.21 1.23 1.42
CA TRP A 368 -29.83 1.51 1.79
C TRP A 368 -29.69 2.82 2.60
N LEU A 369 -30.37 3.90 2.22
CA LEU A 369 -30.34 5.17 2.94
C LEU A 369 -30.92 5.04 4.36
N PHE A 370 -31.94 4.20 4.56
CA PHE A 370 -32.47 3.90 5.89
C PHE A 370 -31.43 3.16 6.75
N GLU A 371 -30.69 2.22 6.19
CA GLU A 371 -29.63 1.52 6.91
C GLU A 371 -28.42 2.42 7.22
N ALA A 372 -27.98 3.25 6.26
CA ALA A 372 -26.81 4.10 6.38
C ALA A 372 -27.07 5.45 7.09
N GLY A 373 -28.33 5.80 7.36
CA GLY A 373 -28.73 7.14 7.78
C GLY A 373 -28.11 7.63 9.10
N GLY A 374 -27.72 6.69 9.98
CA GLY A 374 -27.01 7.01 11.22
C GLY A 374 -25.55 7.40 11.03
N SER A 375 -24.91 7.00 9.93
CA SER A 375 -23.48 7.26 9.67
C SER A 375 -23.21 8.23 8.52
N LEU A 376 -24.13 8.34 7.56
CA LEU A 376 -23.94 9.10 6.33
C LEU A 376 -23.87 10.60 6.59
N ARG A 377 -22.71 11.22 6.33
CA ARG A 377 -22.44 12.65 6.54
C ARG A 377 -22.42 13.48 5.27
N SER A 378 -22.02 12.86 4.16
CA SER A 378 -21.96 13.48 2.84
C SER A 378 -22.53 12.53 1.79
N LEU A 379 -23.44 13.03 0.98
CA LEU A 379 -24.01 12.31 -0.16
C LEU A 379 -23.91 13.20 -1.40
N ASN A 380 -23.24 12.72 -2.43
CA ASN A 380 -23.16 13.35 -3.73
C ASN A 380 -23.80 12.41 -4.76
N ILE A 381 -24.85 12.84 -5.44
CA ILE A 381 -25.44 12.10 -6.56
C ILE A 381 -25.43 13.02 -7.77
N GLU A 382 -24.57 12.75 -8.75
CA GLU A 382 -24.43 13.59 -9.93
C GLU A 382 -24.76 12.81 -11.21
N LYS A 383 -25.54 13.44 -12.09
CA LYS A 383 -25.86 12.95 -13.44
C LYS A 383 -26.54 11.59 -13.49
N CYS A 384 -27.07 11.10 -12.38
CA CYS A 384 -27.77 9.81 -12.29
C CYS A 384 -29.26 9.96 -12.61
N SER A 385 -29.82 8.93 -13.26
CA SER A 385 -31.27 8.74 -13.39
C SER A 385 -31.68 7.57 -12.50
N ILE A 386 -32.38 7.86 -11.40
CA ILE A 386 -32.94 6.84 -10.49
C ILE A 386 -34.45 7.03 -10.54
N ALA A 387 -35.05 6.44 -11.57
CA ALA A 387 -36.47 6.58 -11.81
C ALA A 387 -37.29 5.90 -10.71
N LYS A 388 -38.45 6.50 -10.43
CA LYS A 388 -39.51 5.86 -9.67
C LYS A 388 -40.10 4.71 -10.49
N ALA A 389 -40.50 3.64 -9.81
CA ALA A 389 -41.25 2.53 -10.39
C ALA A 389 -42.68 2.94 -10.81
N GLY A 390 -43.22 4.01 -10.23
CA GLY A 390 -44.51 4.59 -10.58
C GLY A 390 -44.73 5.95 -9.93
N ASP A 391 -45.80 6.65 -10.34
CA ASP A 391 -46.11 8.00 -9.85
C ASP A 391 -46.39 8.03 -8.34
N ASP A 392 -46.97 6.95 -7.80
CA ASP A 392 -47.28 6.77 -6.39
C ASP A 392 -46.04 6.48 -5.51
N GLU A 393 -44.90 6.14 -6.13
CA GLU A 393 -43.66 5.98 -5.37
C GLU A 393 -43.13 7.36 -4.96
N GLU A 394 -42.60 7.45 -3.75
CA GLU A 394 -41.88 8.63 -3.30
C GLU A 394 -40.38 8.48 -3.62
N TYR A 395 -39.69 9.58 -3.95
CA TYR A 395 -38.24 9.53 -4.15
C TYR A 395 -37.54 9.02 -2.88
N ALA A 396 -36.52 8.19 -3.07
CA ALA A 396 -35.75 7.57 -1.99
C ALA A 396 -35.20 8.60 -1.00
N LEU A 397 -34.69 9.71 -1.51
CA LEU A 397 -34.16 10.81 -0.70
C LEU A 397 -35.25 11.48 0.14
N ASP A 398 -36.42 11.72 -0.42
CA ASP A 398 -37.54 12.34 0.28
C ASP A 398 -38.04 11.45 1.42
N ALA A 399 -38.18 10.15 1.16
CA ALA A 399 -38.61 9.15 2.13
C ALA A 399 -37.59 8.97 3.27
N ALA A 400 -36.30 8.90 2.96
CA ALA A 400 -35.26 8.64 3.93
C ALA A 400 -34.79 9.87 4.71
N MET A 401 -35.05 11.11 4.24
CA MET A 401 -34.44 12.33 4.78
C MET A 401 -34.55 12.49 6.30
N GLY A 402 -35.69 12.11 6.89
CA GLY A 402 -35.90 12.16 8.35
C GLY A 402 -34.96 11.23 9.15
N HIS A 403 -34.47 10.17 8.52
CA HIS A 403 -33.53 9.19 9.10
C HIS A 403 -32.06 9.59 8.90
N LEU A 404 -31.76 10.48 7.94
CA LEU A 404 -30.42 10.95 7.60
C LEU A 404 -29.91 12.02 8.60
N THR A 405 -29.97 11.72 9.89
CA THR A 405 -29.65 12.67 10.97
C THR A 405 -28.17 13.09 10.98
N ALA A 406 -27.28 12.23 10.50
CA ALA A 406 -25.85 12.52 10.36
C ALA A 406 -25.52 13.33 9.08
N LEU A 407 -26.46 13.48 8.13
CA LEU A 407 -26.21 14.09 6.83
C LEU A 407 -26.04 15.60 6.95
N SER A 408 -24.85 16.07 6.59
CA SER A 408 -24.44 17.48 6.66
C SER A 408 -24.21 18.09 5.28
N ASN A 409 -23.91 17.27 4.27
CA ASN A 409 -23.70 17.73 2.92
C ASN A 409 -24.48 16.84 1.96
N LEU A 410 -25.40 17.43 1.21
CA LEU A 410 -26.14 16.77 0.16
C LEU A 410 -25.94 17.54 -1.13
N ARG A 411 -25.45 16.88 -2.17
CA ARG A 411 -25.41 17.42 -3.52
C ARG A 411 -26.14 16.45 -4.45
N VAL A 412 -27.09 16.98 -5.21
CA VAL A 412 -27.95 16.20 -6.09
C VAL A 412 -28.05 16.91 -7.43
N GLU A 413 -27.91 16.13 -8.50
CA GLU A 413 -28.22 16.53 -9.87
C GLU A 413 -29.12 15.49 -10.53
N GLY A 414 -30.25 15.92 -11.08
CA GLY A 414 -31.21 15.07 -11.80
C GLY A 414 -32.54 14.86 -11.09
N ASP A 415 -33.35 13.95 -11.64
CA ASP A 415 -34.72 13.67 -11.21
C ASP A 415 -34.79 12.56 -10.14
N ILE A 416 -34.27 12.86 -8.95
CA ILE A 416 -34.17 11.88 -7.84
C ILE A 416 -34.60 12.46 -6.48
N ILE A 417 -35.11 13.70 -6.48
CA ILE A 417 -35.41 14.48 -5.28
C ILE A 417 -36.55 15.46 -5.58
N SER A 418 -37.37 15.76 -4.58
CA SER A 418 -38.34 16.86 -4.61
C SER A 418 -38.08 17.87 -3.48
N GLU A 419 -38.92 18.90 -3.38
CA GLU A 419 -38.91 19.82 -2.24
C GLU A 419 -39.12 19.14 -0.88
N LEU A 420 -39.65 17.91 -0.85
CA LEU A 420 -39.90 17.17 0.38
C LEU A 420 -38.60 16.81 1.11
N ALA A 421 -37.51 16.50 0.40
CA ALA A 421 -36.18 16.33 1.00
C ALA A 421 -35.66 17.62 1.66
N VAL A 422 -36.03 18.80 1.14
CA VAL A 422 -35.69 20.07 1.81
C VAL A 422 -36.55 20.23 3.06
N LEU A 423 -37.84 19.98 2.95
CA LEU A 423 -38.81 20.13 4.03
C LEU A 423 -38.52 19.21 5.22
N ARG A 424 -38.22 17.93 4.95
CA ARG A 424 -38.10 16.86 5.96
C ARG A 424 -36.77 16.82 6.69
N LYS A 425 -35.79 17.65 6.30
CA LYS A 425 -34.50 17.71 7.00
C LYS A 425 -34.70 18.17 8.44
N ILE A 426 -34.34 17.30 9.38
CA ILE A 426 -34.30 17.62 10.80
C ILE A 426 -33.07 18.49 11.09
N ALA A 427 -33.27 19.60 11.81
CA ALA A 427 -32.20 20.48 12.24
C ALA A 427 -31.23 19.76 13.18
N SER A 428 -29.93 19.91 12.96
CA SER A 428 -28.92 19.36 13.86
C SER A 428 -28.91 20.09 15.21
N THR A 429 -28.72 19.36 16.29
CA THR A 429 -28.46 19.94 17.63
C THR A 429 -27.02 20.42 17.79
N GLU A 430 -26.12 20.10 16.84
CA GLU A 430 -24.70 20.47 16.89
C GLU A 430 -24.50 21.93 16.48
N ARG A 431 -24.12 22.78 17.45
CA ARG A 431 -24.01 24.25 17.28
C ARG A 431 -23.11 24.72 16.14
N TYR A 432 -22.11 23.92 15.75
CA TYR A 432 -21.12 24.30 14.75
C TYR A 432 -21.29 23.57 13.41
N ARG A 433 -22.29 22.70 13.30
CA ARG A 433 -22.50 21.93 12.08
C ARG A 433 -23.26 22.79 11.06
N ARG A 434 -22.69 22.90 9.86
CA ARG A 434 -23.31 23.59 8.72
C ARG A 434 -23.91 22.53 7.81
N ASP A 435 -25.21 22.35 7.91
CA ASP A 435 -25.96 21.48 7.01
C ASP A 435 -26.21 22.23 5.70
N MET A 436 -25.72 21.67 4.59
CA MET A 436 -25.79 22.23 3.24
C MET A 436 -26.44 21.25 2.26
N ILE A 437 -27.39 21.75 1.47
CA ILE A 437 -27.93 21.05 0.30
C ILE A 437 -27.63 21.85 -0.98
N THR A 438 -27.25 21.16 -2.04
CA THR A 438 -27.06 21.69 -3.40
C THR A 438 -27.94 20.93 -4.37
N LEU A 439 -28.89 21.63 -4.96
CA LEU A 439 -29.79 21.16 -6.00
C LEU A 439 -29.31 21.75 -7.33
N ASP A 440 -28.82 20.89 -8.22
CA ASP A 440 -28.38 21.28 -9.55
C ASP A 440 -29.29 20.62 -10.59
N ASN A 441 -29.99 21.39 -11.42
CA ASN A 441 -30.84 20.84 -12.47
C ASN A 441 -31.79 19.71 -11.98
N CYS A 442 -32.55 19.97 -10.91
CA CYS A 442 -33.46 19.01 -10.29
C CYS A 442 -34.91 19.30 -10.72
N PRO A 443 -35.41 18.71 -11.82
CA PRO A 443 -36.74 19.04 -12.36
C PRO A 443 -37.90 18.63 -11.43
N GLY A 444 -37.69 17.64 -10.56
CA GLY A 444 -38.68 17.22 -9.57
C GLY A 444 -38.90 18.21 -8.41
N VAL A 445 -38.10 19.27 -8.30
CA VAL A 445 -38.23 20.28 -7.24
C VAL A 445 -39.15 21.40 -7.70
N ASN A 446 -40.35 21.48 -7.13
CA ASN A 446 -41.27 22.56 -7.43
C ASN A 446 -40.79 23.89 -6.78
N PRO A 447 -40.65 25.00 -7.51
CA PRO A 447 -40.16 26.26 -6.95
C PRO A 447 -41.05 26.82 -5.82
N HIS A 448 -42.38 26.71 -5.96
CA HIS A 448 -43.31 27.13 -4.92
C HIS A 448 -43.22 26.21 -3.69
N GLY A 449 -43.14 24.90 -3.92
CA GLY A 449 -42.91 23.90 -2.88
C GLY A 449 -41.62 24.15 -2.11
N LEU A 450 -40.54 24.52 -2.80
CA LEU A 450 -39.26 24.87 -2.19
C LEU A 450 -39.37 26.11 -1.30
N VAL A 451 -40.11 27.15 -1.71
CA VAL A 451 -40.37 28.33 -0.86
C VAL A 451 -41.14 27.95 0.42
N GLN A 452 -42.11 27.02 0.32
CA GLN A 452 -42.79 26.50 1.52
C GLN A 452 -41.84 25.70 2.41
N ALA A 453 -40.98 24.86 1.82
CA ALA A 453 -40.00 24.06 2.54
C ALA A 453 -39.01 24.92 3.36
N LEU A 454 -38.59 26.07 2.82
CA LEU A 454 -37.71 27.03 3.51
C LEU A 454 -38.27 27.52 4.86
N LYS A 455 -39.59 27.47 5.08
CA LYS A 455 -40.22 27.93 6.33
C LYS A 455 -39.94 27.00 7.52
N SER A 456 -39.64 25.73 7.27
CA SER A 456 -39.52 24.71 8.32
C SER A 456 -38.32 23.77 8.19
N THR A 457 -37.54 23.88 7.11
CA THR A 457 -36.34 23.07 6.90
C THR A 457 -35.29 23.23 8.01
N GLY A 458 -34.54 22.15 8.26
CA GLY A 458 -33.34 22.13 9.08
C GLY A 458 -32.03 22.44 8.33
N TRP A 459 -32.06 22.68 7.02
CA TRP A 459 -30.87 23.07 6.26
C TRP A 459 -30.43 24.50 6.61
N SER A 460 -29.13 24.71 6.86
CA SER A 460 -28.56 26.04 7.11
C SER A 460 -28.21 26.79 5.82
N THR A 461 -28.00 26.03 4.76
CA THR A 461 -27.52 26.51 3.47
C THR A 461 -28.18 25.72 2.36
N ILE A 462 -28.74 26.41 1.36
CA ILE A 462 -29.40 25.81 0.20
C ILE A 462 -28.85 26.49 -1.05
N SER A 463 -28.25 25.69 -1.95
CA SER A 463 -28.00 26.10 -3.33
C SER A 463 -29.06 25.53 -4.23
N ALA A 464 -29.81 26.37 -4.94
CA ALA A 464 -30.93 25.97 -5.80
C ALA A 464 -30.68 26.40 -7.25
N ARG A 465 -29.66 25.82 -7.88
CA ARG A 465 -29.26 26.18 -9.25
C ARG A 465 -30.33 25.72 -10.23
N ARG A 466 -30.79 26.66 -11.06
CA ARG A 466 -31.83 26.46 -12.10
C ARG A 466 -33.21 26.06 -11.60
N VAL A 467 -33.42 25.86 -10.31
CA VAL A 467 -34.77 25.58 -9.76
C VAL A 467 -35.71 26.76 -10.03
N PHE A 468 -35.21 27.99 -9.87
CA PHE A 468 -36.00 29.21 -10.12
C PHE A 468 -35.85 29.79 -11.53
N GLU A 469 -35.28 29.04 -12.48
CA GLU A 469 -35.07 29.55 -13.85
C GLU A 469 -36.42 29.87 -14.49
N GLY A 470 -36.61 31.14 -14.90
CA GLY A 470 -37.88 31.65 -15.43
C GLY A 470 -38.95 31.98 -14.39
N ASN A 471 -38.61 32.03 -13.09
CA ASN A 471 -39.54 32.37 -12.02
C ASN A 471 -38.91 33.29 -10.95
N GLU A 472 -38.45 34.47 -11.38
CA GLU A 472 -37.80 35.48 -10.54
C GLU A 472 -38.63 35.92 -9.33
N PRO A 473 -39.98 36.09 -9.41
CA PRO A 473 -40.78 36.44 -8.24
C PRO A 473 -40.67 35.43 -7.09
N LEU A 474 -40.66 34.13 -7.41
CA LEU A 474 -40.49 33.07 -6.41
C LEU A 474 -39.06 33.02 -5.86
N MET A 475 -38.04 33.36 -6.66
CA MET A 475 -36.66 33.46 -6.16
C MET A 475 -36.55 34.58 -5.11
N GLU A 476 -37.12 35.75 -5.36
CA GLU A 476 -37.10 36.86 -4.41
C GLU A 476 -37.92 36.57 -3.16
N GLU A 477 -39.09 35.91 -3.29
CA GLU A 477 -39.85 35.40 -2.15
C GLU A 477 -39.02 34.40 -1.33
N GLY A 478 -38.39 33.43 -2.00
CA GLY A 478 -37.52 32.43 -1.38
C GLY A 478 -36.36 33.06 -0.62
N LYS A 479 -35.66 34.06 -1.19
CA LYS A 479 -34.60 34.81 -0.52
C LYS A 479 -35.12 35.54 0.72
N ALA A 480 -36.31 36.15 0.65
CA ALA A 480 -36.92 36.83 1.79
C ALA A 480 -37.24 35.84 2.93
N VAL A 481 -37.83 34.68 2.61
CA VAL A 481 -38.11 33.61 3.58
C VAL A 481 -36.81 33.07 4.19
N ALA A 482 -35.81 32.77 3.36
CA ALA A 482 -34.51 32.25 3.80
C ALA A 482 -33.81 33.23 4.75
N LYS A 483 -33.78 34.53 4.39
CA LYS A 483 -33.22 35.59 5.24
C LYS A 483 -33.92 35.69 6.59
N GLY A 484 -35.26 35.61 6.62
CA GLY A 484 -36.04 35.62 7.86
C GLY A 484 -35.77 34.43 8.78
N ARG A 485 -35.28 33.32 8.22
CA ARG A 485 -34.93 32.08 8.93
C ARG A 485 -33.43 31.93 9.22
N GLY A 486 -32.60 32.86 8.75
CA GLY A 486 -31.13 32.74 8.85
C GLY A 486 -30.54 31.64 7.96
N ILE A 487 -31.24 31.28 6.88
CA ILE A 487 -30.80 30.31 5.87
C ILE A 487 -30.07 31.07 4.77
N ASN A 488 -28.92 30.56 4.32
CA ASN A 488 -28.28 31.09 3.12
C ASN A 488 -28.84 30.41 1.87
N LEU A 489 -29.54 31.16 1.03
CA LEU A 489 -30.08 30.70 -0.25
C LEU A 489 -29.31 31.34 -1.41
N TRP A 490 -28.83 30.52 -2.34
CA TRP A 490 -28.10 30.96 -3.54
C TRP A 490 -28.42 30.19 -4.81
#